data_AF-A0A1H7PQA1-F1
#
_entry.id   AF-A0A1H7PQA1-F1
#
_cell.length_a   1.000
_cell.length_b   1.000
_cell.length_c   1.000
_cell.angle_alpha   90.00
_cell.angle_beta   90.00
_cell.angle_gamma   90.00
#
_symmetry.space_group_name_H-M   'P 1'
#
loop_
_entity.id
_entity.type
_entity.pdbx_description
1 polymer ?
#
loop_
_entity_poly.entity_id
_entity_poly.type
_entity_poly.pdbx_seq_one_letter_code
_entity_poly.pdbx_strand_id
1 'polypeptide(L)'
;MTAKEQIIELFRKNVKGKRPNVDGKNERHDGRKGHWLEQQFGVTANADNEADLFGYELKNETTSKTTFGDWSANIYVFTSSKYSSLFDGNKKYEKQDSFVKIFGKPNEEKGGRYSWSGSPCPKIDSYNDFGQILSIKPNKDIVAFYSYSHDKRPDKADIVPEELQIENLEIARWYGENSPTSKRGDKCLKAKLEDKFNDKGWFTCKTDESGEYNRICFGEPVNFDDWLNLVKEGIVFFDSGMYEGNKRPYSQWRANNKFWDSLITETYE
;
A
#
# COMPACT_ATOMS: atom_id res chain seq x y z
N MET A 1 -16.82 30.20 4.34
CA MET A 1 -15.76 29.56 3.56
C MET A 1 -15.79 28.08 3.86
N THR A 2 -16.01 27.25 2.85
CA THR A 2 -16.05 25.80 2.97
C THR A 2 -14.64 25.22 3.12
N ALA A 3 -14.52 23.97 3.59
CA ALA A 3 -13.25 23.26 3.67
C ALA A 3 -12.52 23.25 2.31
N LYS A 4 -13.24 22.96 1.23
CA LYS A 4 -12.71 22.96 -0.14
C LYS A 4 -12.20 24.34 -0.57
N GLU A 5 -12.95 25.40 -0.30
CA GLU A 5 -12.53 26.78 -0.61
C GLU A 5 -11.21 27.14 0.10
N GLN A 6 -11.06 26.75 1.37
CA GLN A 6 -9.81 26.95 2.12
C GLN A 6 -8.63 26.21 1.48
N ILE A 7 -8.83 24.96 1.04
CA ILE A 7 -7.80 24.18 0.34
C ILE A 7 -7.39 24.87 -0.97
N ILE A 8 -8.36 25.38 -1.74
CA ILE A 8 -8.09 26.10 -3.00
C ILE A 8 -7.31 27.39 -2.73
N GLU A 9 -7.64 28.13 -1.67
CA GLU A 9 -6.89 29.33 -1.28
C GLU A 9 -5.44 29.00 -0.88
N LEU A 10 -5.24 27.94 -0.09
CA LEU A 10 -3.90 27.45 0.24
C LEU A 10 -3.12 27.03 -1.00
N PHE A 11 -3.76 26.33 -1.94
CA PHE A 11 -3.16 25.97 -3.22
C PHE A 11 -2.69 27.21 -4.00
N ARG A 12 -3.58 28.18 -4.21
CA ARG A 12 -3.26 29.41 -4.97
C ARG A 12 -2.16 30.24 -4.31
N LYS A 13 -2.13 30.27 -2.98
CA LYS A 13 -1.14 31.04 -2.21
C LYS A 13 0.22 30.34 -2.13
N ASN A 14 0.22 29.04 -1.87
CA ASN A 14 1.42 28.32 -1.45
C ASN A 14 1.97 27.34 -2.49
N VAL A 15 1.18 26.90 -3.46
CA VAL A 15 1.53 25.79 -4.37
C VAL A 15 1.54 26.21 -5.84
N LYS A 16 0.53 26.95 -6.31
CA LYS A 16 0.37 27.31 -7.73
C LYS A 16 1.62 28.04 -8.28
N GLY A 17 2.08 27.61 -9.45
CA GLY A 17 3.25 28.17 -10.14
C GLY A 17 4.59 27.80 -9.48
N LYS A 18 4.61 26.86 -8.54
CA LYS A 18 5.85 26.40 -7.89
C LYS A 18 6.20 24.99 -8.32
N ARG A 19 7.49 24.69 -8.29
CA ARG A 19 8.04 23.33 -8.39
C ARG A 19 8.32 22.80 -6.99
N PRO A 20 8.18 21.48 -6.74
CA PRO A 20 8.60 20.90 -5.48
C PRO A 20 10.08 21.18 -5.22
N ASN A 21 10.41 21.93 -4.16
CA ASN A 21 11.78 22.06 -3.70
C ASN A 21 12.11 20.86 -2.80
N VAL A 22 13.03 20.02 -3.25
CA VAL A 22 13.47 18.82 -2.55
C VAL A 22 14.96 18.86 -2.18
N ASP A 23 15.55 20.07 -2.18
CA ASP A 23 16.95 20.29 -1.84
C ASP A 23 17.24 19.82 -0.41
N GLY A 24 18.37 19.13 -0.23
CA GLY A 24 18.75 18.53 1.06
C GLY A 24 17.91 17.32 1.47
N LYS A 25 16.93 16.87 0.67
CA LYS A 25 16.26 15.58 0.86
C LYS A 25 17.03 14.47 0.15
N ASN A 26 17.05 13.28 0.75
CA ASN A 26 17.64 12.11 0.13
C ASN A 26 16.98 11.87 -1.24
N GLU A 27 17.79 11.87 -2.30
CA GLU A 27 17.28 11.72 -3.68
C GLU A 27 16.56 10.40 -3.91
N ARG A 28 16.90 9.37 -3.12
CA ARG A 28 16.29 8.04 -3.14
C ARG A 28 14.97 7.94 -2.37
N HIS A 29 14.51 9.02 -1.75
CA HIS A 29 13.24 9.04 -1.03
C HIS A 29 12.09 9.38 -1.99
N ASP A 30 11.38 8.36 -2.46
CA ASP A 30 10.27 8.51 -3.43
C ASP A 30 9.14 9.44 -2.92
N GLY A 31 8.95 9.54 -1.60
CA GLY A 31 7.93 10.39 -0.97
C GLY A 31 8.29 11.88 -0.81
N ARG A 32 9.48 12.31 -1.23
CA ARG A 32 9.99 13.68 -0.93
C ARG A 32 9.12 14.80 -1.52
N LYS A 33 8.55 14.60 -2.70
CA LYS A 33 7.65 15.57 -3.34
C LYS A 33 6.30 15.66 -2.61
N GLY A 34 5.77 14.52 -2.16
CA GLY A 34 4.57 14.46 -1.34
C GLY A 34 4.75 15.23 -0.03
N HIS A 35 5.85 15.00 0.69
CA HIS A 35 6.14 15.76 1.91
C HIS A 35 6.30 17.26 1.70
N TRP A 36 6.91 17.68 0.59
CA TRP A 36 6.97 19.10 0.26
C TRP A 36 5.57 19.68 0.08
N LEU A 37 4.67 18.94 -0.60
CA LEU A 37 3.30 19.36 -0.87
C LEU A 37 2.48 19.44 0.43
N GLU A 38 2.54 18.40 1.28
CA GLU A 38 1.95 18.39 2.63
C GLU A 38 2.33 19.63 3.44
N GLN A 39 3.62 20.01 3.42
CA GLN A 39 4.11 21.20 4.10
C GLN A 39 3.51 22.50 3.55
N GLN A 40 3.26 22.59 2.23
CA GLN A 40 2.64 23.79 1.64
C GLN A 40 1.18 23.96 2.07
N PHE A 41 0.52 22.86 2.42
CA PHE A 41 -0.84 22.83 2.97
C PHE A 41 -0.86 22.91 4.51
N GLY A 42 0.31 23.00 5.17
CA GLY A 42 0.41 23.07 6.63
C GLY A 42 0.17 21.74 7.35
N VAL A 43 0.20 20.61 6.61
CA VAL A 43 0.03 19.28 7.18
C VAL A 43 1.30 18.90 7.95
N THR A 44 1.14 18.62 9.24
CA THR A 44 2.25 18.15 10.09
C THR A 44 2.27 16.63 10.07
N ALA A 45 3.44 16.05 9.77
CA ALA A 45 3.61 14.60 9.77
C ALA A 45 3.23 14.00 11.12
N ASN A 46 2.20 13.16 11.13
CA ASN A 46 1.77 12.39 12.29
C ASN A 46 1.57 10.91 11.88
N ALA A 47 1.26 10.06 12.83
CA ALA A 47 0.97 8.63 12.59
C ALA A 47 -0.53 8.34 12.68
N ASP A 48 -1.37 9.37 12.59
CA ASP A 48 -2.82 9.26 12.64
C ASP A 48 -3.33 8.77 11.28
N ASN A 49 -4.35 7.90 11.33
CA ASN A 49 -4.96 7.35 10.12
C ASN A 49 -6.24 8.12 9.89
N GLU A 50 -6.12 9.37 9.48
CA GLU A 50 -7.22 10.31 9.22
C GLU A 50 -6.91 11.06 7.92
N ALA A 51 -7.92 11.74 7.37
CA ALA A 51 -7.75 12.65 6.24
C ALA A 51 -6.76 13.79 6.57
N ASP A 52 -5.93 14.17 5.60
CA ASP A 52 -4.82 15.12 5.82
C ASP A 52 -5.28 16.55 6.15
N LEU A 53 -6.34 17.04 5.48
CA LEU A 53 -6.77 18.43 5.61
C LEU A 53 -8.30 18.58 5.50
N PHE A 54 -8.93 19.02 6.59
CA PHE A 54 -10.37 19.36 6.63
C PHE A 54 -11.31 18.26 6.08
N GLY A 55 -10.98 16.98 6.31
CA GLY A 55 -11.75 15.84 5.83
C GLY A 55 -11.39 15.36 4.41
N TYR A 56 -10.39 15.98 3.78
CA TYR A 56 -9.84 15.55 2.50
C TYR A 56 -8.45 14.93 2.63
N GLU A 57 -8.25 13.77 2.00
CA GLU A 57 -6.92 13.15 1.84
C GLU A 57 -6.15 13.82 0.69
N LEU A 58 -4.91 14.24 0.95
CA LEU A 58 -4.01 14.78 -0.06
C LEU A 58 -3.23 13.65 -0.73
N LYS A 59 -3.37 13.54 -2.05
CA LYS A 59 -2.51 12.68 -2.88
C LYS A 59 -1.55 13.51 -3.72
N ASN A 60 -0.29 13.12 -3.73
CA ASN A 60 0.68 13.69 -4.64
C ASN A 60 0.53 13.09 -6.04
N GLU A 61 0.75 13.90 -7.08
CA GLU A 61 0.88 13.41 -8.44
C GLU A 61 2.15 12.54 -8.55
N THR A 62 1.97 11.30 -8.99
CA THR A 62 3.03 10.33 -9.23
C THR A 62 3.15 10.03 -10.73
N THR A 63 4.14 9.25 -11.13
CA THR A 63 4.38 8.97 -12.56
C THR A 63 3.52 7.83 -13.13
N SER A 64 3.11 6.86 -12.31
CA SER A 64 2.42 5.65 -12.82
C SER A 64 1.28 5.14 -11.96
N LYS A 65 1.44 5.19 -10.63
CA LYS A 65 0.52 4.56 -9.67
C LYS A 65 0.40 5.41 -8.43
N THR A 66 -0.83 5.56 -7.94
CA THR A 66 -1.13 6.27 -6.71
C THR A 66 -1.69 5.31 -5.68
N THR A 67 -1.26 5.50 -4.43
CA THR A 67 -1.50 4.58 -3.31
C THR A 67 -2.68 5.05 -2.49
N PHE A 68 -3.64 4.16 -2.20
CA PHE A 68 -4.68 4.39 -1.21
C PHE A 68 -4.06 4.46 0.19
N GLY A 69 -3.31 3.42 0.55
CA GLY A 69 -2.46 3.42 1.74
C GLY A 69 -1.43 2.30 1.75
N ASP A 70 -0.47 2.43 2.66
CA ASP A 70 0.46 1.36 3.03
C ASP A 70 -0.07 0.69 4.30
N TRP A 71 -0.74 -0.44 4.12
CA TRP A 71 -1.47 -1.14 5.15
C TRP A 71 -0.94 -2.56 5.28
N SER A 72 0.01 -2.75 6.21
CA SER A 72 0.51 -4.08 6.55
C SER A 72 -0.62 -5.03 6.94
N ALA A 73 -0.47 -6.31 6.57
CA ALA A 73 -1.37 -7.37 7.00
C ALA A 73 -1.45 -7.43 8.52
N ASN A 74 -2.64 -7.76 9.02
CA ASN A 74 -2.89 -7.95 10.45
C ASN A 74 -2.16 -9.20 10.94
N ILE A 75 -2.14 -10.26 10.13
CA ILE A 75 -1.43 -11.50 10.41
C ILE A 75 -0.44 -11.79 9.29
N TYR A 76 0.74 -12.25 9.67
CA TYR A 76 1.68 -12.94 8.78
C TYR A 76 1.98 -14.33 9.34
N VAL A 77 2.23 -15.31 8.46
CA VAL A 77 2.58 -16.69 8.87
C VAL A 77 3.76 -16.73 9.83
N PHE A 78 4.76 -15.88 9.61
CA PHE A 78 5.95 -15.79 10.47
C PHE A 78 5.71 -15.18 11.84
N THR A 79 4.51 -14.63 12.08
CA THR A 79 4.05 -14.18 13.40
C THR A 79 3.05 -15.14 14.06
N SER A 80 2.63 -16.20 13.34
CA SER A 80 1.72 -17.22 13.87
C SER A 80 2.43 -18.09 14.89
N SER A 81 1.83 -18.32 16.06
CA SER A 81 2.39 -19.23 17.08
C SER A 81 2.67 -20.63 16.52
N LYS A 82 1.85 -21.10 15.58
CA LYS A 82 1.98 -22.42 14.95
C LYS A 82 3.25 -22.56 14.11
N TYR A 83 3.65 -21.52 13.39
CA TYR A 83 4.72 -21.60 12.38
C TYR A 83 5.92 -20.71 12.69
N SER A 84 5.85 -19.84 13.68
CA SER A 84 6.87 -18.82 13.92
C SER A 84 8.26 -19.37 14.24
N SER A 85 8.38 -20.64 14.67
CA SER A 85 9.66 -21.31 14.90
C SER A 85 10.35 -21.75 13.60
N LEU A 86 9.64 -21.78 12.48
CA LEU A 86 10.17 -22.13 11.15
C LEU A 86 10.82 -20.93 10.43
N PHE A 87 10.79 -19.74 11.05
CA PHE A 87 11.36 -18.52 10.50
C PHE A 87 12.47 -18.02 11.41
N ASP A 88 13.63 -17.75 10.82
CA ASP A 88 14.83 -17.38 11.56
C ASP A 88 14.70 -16.05 12.30
N GLY A 89 15.31 -15.99 13.49
CA GLY A 89 15.40 -14.78 14.30
C GLY A 89 14.35 -14.66 15.40
N ASN A 90 14.58 -13.73 16.31
CA ASN A 90 13.75 -13.53 17.50
C ASN A 90 12.77 -12.37 17.31
N LYS A 91 13.14 -11.38 16.49
CA LYS A 91 12.33 -10.19 16.25
C LYS A 91 11.52 -10.35 14.97
N LYS A 92 10.37 -9.64 14.91
CA LYS A 92 9.46 -9.69 13.75
C LYS A 92 10.16 -9.43 12.41
N TYR A 93 11.08 -8.46 12.34
CA TYR A 93 11.78 -8.12 11.10
C TYR A 93 12.82 -9.18 10.70
N GLU A 94 13.40 -9.91 11.66
CA GLU A 94 14.35 -11.00 11.37
C GLU A 94 13.58 -12.18 10.75
N LYS A 95 12.41 -12.50 11.32
CA LYS A 95 11.51 -13.52 10.75
C LYS A 95 10.95 -13.13 9.38
N GLN A 96 10.78 -11.84 9.13
CA GLN A 96 10.42 -11.32 7.82
C GLN A 96 11.52 -11.59 6.77
N ASP A 97 12.80 -11.50 7.15
CA ASP A 97 13.91 -11.81 6.24
C ASP A 97 13.89 -13.28 5.81
N SER A 98 13.62 -14.20 6.75
CA SER A 98 13.38 -15.62 6.45
C SER A 98 12.15 -15.80 5.54
N PHE A 99 11.05 -15.10 5.82
CA PHE A 99 9.84 -15.14 5.00
C PHE A 99 10.10 -14.75 3.53
N VAL A 100 10.84 -13.65 3.27
CA VAL A 100 11.13 -13.24 1.88
C VAL A 100 12.10 -14.17 1.17
N LYS A 101 12.89 -14.96 1.90
CA LYS A 101 13.72 -16.03 1.30
C LYS A 101 12.88 -17.23 0.87
N ILE A 102 11.87 -17.58 1.67
CA ILE A 102 10.98 -18.71 1.39
C ILE A 102 9.98 -18.38 0.28
N PHE A 103 9.30 -17.24 0.38
CA PHE A 103 8.16 -16.87 -0.49
C PHE A 103 8.47 -15.73 -1.47
N GLY A 104 9.67 -15.16 -1.43
CA GLY A 104 10.11 -14.11 -2.35
C GLY A 104 11.10 -14.60 -3.40
N LYS A 105 11.86 -13.66 -3.96
CA LYS A 105 12.96 -13.95 -4.89
C LYS A 105 14.12 -12.97 -4.71
N PRO A 106 15.36 -13.34 -5.07
CA PRO A 106 16.47 -12.40 -5.11
C PRO A 106 16.30 -11.40 -6.27
N ASN A 107 16.90 -10.24 -6.10
CA ASN A 107 17.03 -9.24 -7.16
C ASN A 107 18.51 -8.92 -7.40
N GLU A 108 19.05 -9.39 -8.53
CA GLU A 108 20.46 -9.20 -8.91
C GLU A 108 20.84 -7.73 -9.07
N GLU A 109 19.94 -6.88 -9.56
CA GLU A 109 20.18 -5.43 -9.64
C GLU A 109 20.29 -4.76 -8.26
N LYS A 110 19.88 -5.47 -7.21
CA LYS A 110 20.00 -5.07 -5.80
C LYS A 110 20.99 -5.94 -5.03
N GLY A 111 21.94 -6.57 -5.73
CA GLY A 111 22.99 -7.40 -5.11
C GLY A 111 22.48 -8.71 -4.52
N GLY A 112 21.49 -9.33 -5.17
CA GLY A 112 20.91 -10.60 -4.75
C GLY A 112 19.92 -10.50 -3.58
N ARG A 113 19.60 -9.29 -3.12
CA ARG A 113 18.69 -9.08 -1.98
C ARG A 113 17.30 -9.66 -2.26
N TYR A 114 16.78 -10.44 -1.33
CA TYR A 114 15.46 -11.05 -1.46
C TYR A 114 14.32 -10.06 -1.22
N SER A 115 13.22 -10.23 -1.95
CA SER A 115 12.00 -9.48 -1.73
C SER A 115 10.74 -10.27 -2.09
N TRP A 116 9.67 -10.01 -1.35
CA TRP A 116 8.32 -10.46 -1.69
C TRP A 116 7.64 -9.40 -2.55
N SER A 117 8.20 -9.11 -3.73
CA SER A 117 7.76 -8.00 -4.58
C SER A 117 7.86 -8.36 -6.07
N GLY A 118 7.00 -7.81 -6.92
CA GLY A 118 6.99 -8.14 -8.35
C GLY A 118 6.39 -9.52 -8.58
N SER A 119 7.10 -10.43 -9.24
CA SER A 119 6.55 -11.75 -9.60
C SER A 119 6.12 -12.67 -8.44
N PRO A 120 6.76 -12.64 -7.24
CA PRO A 120 6.27 -13.40 -6.08
C PRO A 120 5.10 -12.73 -5.36
N CYS A 121 4.83 -11.44 -5.63
CA CYS A 121 3.69 -10.75 -5.02
C CYS A 121 2.39 -11.38 -5.54
N PRO A 122 1.49 -11.85 -4.66
CA PRO A 122 0.27 -12.51 -5.07
C PRO A 122 -0.71 -11.51 -5.72
N LYS A 123 -1.54 -12.02 -6.62
CA LYS A 123 -2.60 -11.26 -7.30
C LYS A 123 -3.96 -11.90 -7.02
N ILE A 124 -5.02 -11.13 -7.19
CA ILE A 124 -6.38 -11.65 -7.05
C ILE A 124 -6.64 -12.75 -8.09
N ASP A 125 -7.30 -13.83 -7.65
CA ASP A 125 -7.86 -14.89 -8.49
C ASP A 125 -6.90 -15.64 -9.43
N SER A 126 -5.59 -15.51 -9.24
CA SER A 126 -4.58 -16.25 -10.01
C SER A 126 -3.35 -16.58 -9.19
N TYR A 127 -2.95 -17.85 -9.21
CA TYR A 127 -1.67 -18.30 -8.68
C TYR A 127 -0.52 -17.78 -9.54
N ASN A 128 0.47 -17.15 -8.89
CA ASN A 128 1.76 -16.87 -9.53
C ASN A 128 2.66 -18.11 -9.55
N ASP A 129 3.84 -18.01 -10.18
CA ASP A 129 4.78 -19.12 -10.29
C ASP A 129 5.44 -19.51 -8.95
N PHE A 130 5.20 -18.72 -7.89
CA PHE A 130 5.64 -18.99 -6.52
C PHE A 130 4.53 -19.67 -5.70
N GLY A 131 3.44 -20.11 -6.34
CA GLY A 131 2.33 -20.82 -5.70
C GLY A 131 1.45 -19.91 -4.84
N GLN A 132 1.45 -18.60 -5.08
CA GLN A 132 0.74 -17.64 -4.22
C GLN A 132 -0.41 -16.93 -4.94
N ILE A 133 -1.49 -16.67 -4.19
CA ILE A 133 -2.73 -16.04 -4.66
C ILE A 133 -3.32 -15.14 -3.59
N LEU A 134 -4.04 -14.08 -3.98
CA LEU A 134 -4.93 -13.32 -3.10
C LEU A 134 -6.38 -13.81 -3.29
N SER A 135 -7.09 -13.93 -2.17
CA SER A 135 -8.50 -14.33 -2.15
C SER A 135 -9.26 -13.43 -1.18
N ILE A 136 -10.41 -12.92 -1.63
CA ILE A 136 -11.38 -12.21 -0.78
C ILE A 136 -12.31 -13.25 -0.17
N LYS A 137 -12.40 -13.28 1.16
CA LYS A 137 -13.24 -14.21 1.92
C LYS A 137 -14.66 -13.67 2.11
N PRO A 138 -15.64 -14.52 2.47
CA PRO A 138 -17.02 -14.07 2.71
C PRO A 138 -17.16 -12.98 3.78
N ASN A 139 -16.26 -12.96 4.78
CA ASN A 139 -16.17 -11.90 5.79
C ASN A 139 -15.42 -10.64 5.31
N LYS A 140 -15.18 -10.53 4.00
CA LYS A 140 -14.45 -9.46 3.32
C LYS A 140 -12.98 -9.33 3.70
N ASP A 141 -12.42 -10.29 4.43
CA ASP A 141 -10.97 -10.37 4.63
C ASP A 141 -10.28 -10.62 3.29
N ILE A 142 -9.09 -10.03 3.12
CA ILE A 142 -8.20 -10.37 2.02
C ILE A 142 -7.10 -11.25 2.57
N VAL A 143 -6.88 -12.40 1.95
CA VAL A 143 -5.91 -13.39 2.42
C VAL A 143 -4.99 -13.77 1.28
N ALA A 144 -3.68 -13.68 1.54
CA ALA A 144 -2.66 -14.28 0.69
C ALA A 144 -2.49 -15.74 1.10
N PHE A 145 -2.66 -16.64 0.14
CA PHE A 145 -2.42 -18.06 0.30
C PHE A 145 -1.17 -18.49 -0.45
N TYR A 146 -0.51 -19.52 0.08
CA TYR A 146 0.48 -20.33 -0.60
C TYR A 146 -0.05 -21.76 -0.73
N SER A 147 0.19 -22.39 -1.87
CA SER A 147 -0.15 -23.78 -2.14
C SER A 147 1.03 -24.48 -2.79
N TYR A 148 1.60 -25.48 -2.11
CA TYR A 148 2.82 -26.15 -2.55
C TYR A 148 2.70 -26.79 -3.94
N SER A 149 1.53 -27.35 -4.26
CA SER A 149 1.23 -27.91 -5.58
C SER A 149 1.29 -26.88 -6.72
N HIS A 150 1.04 -25.60 -6.42
CA HIS A 150 1.03 -24.51 -7.39
C HIS A 150 2.36 -23.76 -7.49
N ASP A 151 3.30 -23.97 -6.57
CA ASP A 151 4.65 -23.44 -6.64
C ASP A 151 5.43 -24.14 -7.76
N LYS A 152 5.89 -23.38 -8.76
CA LYS A 152 6.55 -23.90 -9.97
C LYS A 152 8.07 -23.81 -9.89
N ARG A 153 8.62 -23.31 -8.79
CA ARG A 153 10.08 -23.22 -8.63
C ARG A 153 10.68 -24.63 -8.58
N PRO A 154 11.74 -24.91 -9.33
CA PRO A 154 12.35 -26.25 -9.38
C PRO A 154 12.97 -26.66 -8.04
N ASP A 155 13.42 -25.69 -7.24
CA ASP A 155 14.08 -25.82 -5.95
C ASP A 155 13.13 -25.60 -4.75
N LYS A 156 11.81 -25.58 -4.98
CA LYS A 156 10.82 -25.33 -3.91
C LYS A 156 10.92 -26.30 -2.73
N ALA A 157 11.32 -27.55 -2.98
CA ALA A 157 11.46 -28.57 -1.94
C ALA A 157 12.60 -28.27 -0.96
N ASP A 158 13.65 -27.56 -1.44
CA ASP A 158 14.80 -27.17 -0.63
C ASP A 158 14.57 -25.82 0.07
N ILE A 159 13.80 -24.92 -0.56
CA ILE A 159 13.53 -23.58 -0.04
C ILE A 159 12.41 -23.58 1.01
N VAL A 160 11.36 -24.38 0.80
CA VAL A 160 10.15 -24.37 1.64
C VAL A 160 10.26 -25.46 2.70
N PRO A 161 10.26 -25.12 4.01
CA PRO A 161 10.26 -26.09 5.09
C PRO A 161 9.15 -27.13 4.93
N GLU A 162 9.42 -28.40 5.26
CA GLU A 162 8.49 -29.52 5.06
C GLU A 162 7.11 -29.25 5.69
N GLU A 163 7.07 -28.63 6.87
CA GLU A 163 5.84 -28.28 7.58
C GLU A 163 5.02 -27.17 6.90
N LEU A 164 5.63 -26.43 5.97
CA LEU A 164 4.99 -25.41 5.13
C LEU A 164 4.65 -25.92 3.72
N GLN A 165 5.08 -27.14 3.35
CA GLN A 165 4.74 -27.78 2.07
C GLN A 165 3.31 -28.32 2.06
N ILE A 166 2.34 -27.42 2.27
CA ILE A 166 0.92 -27.74 2.36
C ILE A 166 0.11 -26.89 1.38
N GLU A 167 -1.15 -27.30 1.19
CA GLU A 167 -2.10 -26.55 0.37
C GLU A 167 -2.82 -25.48 1.20
N ASN A 168 -3.10 -24.33 0.58
CA ASN A 168 -3.86 -23.23 1.17
C ASN A 168 -3.29 -22.72 2.51
N LEU A 169 -1.96 -22.66 2.64
CA LEU A 169 -1.28 -22.01 3.76
C LEU A 169 -1.55 -20.50 3.74
N GLU A 170 -2.14 -19.96 4.80
CA GLU A 170 -2.29 -18.52 4.97
C GLU A 170 -0.94 -17.87 5.27
N ILE A 171 -0.41 -17.12 4.31
CA ILE A 171 0.87 -16.43 4.45
C ILE A 171 0.71 -14.98 4.93
N ALA A 172 -0.41 -14.34 4.61
CA ALA A 172 -0.79 -13.03 5.14
C ALA A 172 -2.31 -12.84 5.14
N ARG A 173 -2.84 -12.09 6.13
CA ARG A 173 -4.27 -11.76 6.21
C ARG A 173 -4.48 -10.29 6.59
N TRP A 174 -5.33 -9.63 5.83
CA TRP A 174 -5.90 -8.33 6.14
C TRP A 174 -7.35 -8.51 6.55
N TYR A 175 -7.69 -8.01 7.74
CA TYR A 175 -9.08 -8.00 8.18
C TYR A 175 -9.89 -7.01 7.36
N GLY A 176 -11.05 -7.43 6.84
CA GLY A 176 -11.90 -6.62 5.98
C GLY A 176 -12.63 -5.54 6.76
N GLU A 177 -13.70 -5.94 7.44
CA GLU A 177 -14.61 -5.03 8.15
C GLU A 177 -14.32 -4.91 9.65
N ASN A 178 -13.84 -5.99 10.27
CA ASN A 178 -13.72 -6.09 11.72
C ASN A 178 -12.34 -6.62 12.11
N SER A 179 -11.69 -5.93 13.04
CA SER A 179 -10.50 -6.47 13.71
C SER A 179 -10.91 -7.15 15.02
N PRO A 180 -10.34 -8.32 15.39
CA PRO A 180 -10.59 -8.96 16.66
C PRO A 180 -9.98 -8.19 17.85
N THR A 181 -9.15 -7.17 17.59
CA THR A 181 -8.57 -6.33 18.64
C THR A 181 -8.89 -4.86 18.43
N SER A 182 -8.99 -4.11 19.53
CA SER A 182 -9.13 -2.65 19.52
C SER A 182 -7.78 -1.93 19.45
N LYS A 183 -6.67 -2.66 19.22
CA LYS A 183 -5.34 -2.05 19.18
C LYS A 183 -5.26 -1.12 17.97
N ARG A 184 -4.83 0.12 18.20
CA ARG A 184 -4.68 1.13 17.15
C ARG A 184 -3.88 0.64 15.93
N GLY A 185 -2.84 -0.19 16.14
CA GLY A 185 -2.01 -0.74 15.06
C GLY A 185 -2.62 -1.91 14.29
N ASP A 186 -3.79 -2.39 14.70
CA ASP A 186 -4.45 -3.60 14.18
C ASP A 186 -5.82 -3.29 13.55
N LYS A 187 -6.02 -2.05 13.06
CA LYS A 187 -7.24 -1.67 12.33
C LYS A 187 -7.48 -2.60 11.12
N CYS A 188 -8.75 -2.87 10.82
CA CYS A 188 -9.20 -3.51 9.59
C CYS A 188 -9.04 -2.57 8.38
N LEU A 189 -9.13 -3.11 7.16
CA LEU A 189 -9.03 -2.35 5.91
C LEU A 189 -10.13 -1.30 5.79
N LYS A 190 -11.36 -1.62 6.20
CA LYS A 190 -12.49 -0.68 6.19
C LYS A 190 -12.15 0.60 6.94
N ALA A 191 -11.76 0.49 8.22
CA ALA A 191 -11.37 1.66 9.01
C ALA A 191 -10.16 2.37 8.38
N LYS A 192 -9.14 1.60 7.96
CA LYS A 192 -7.93 2.18 7.34
C LYS A 192 -8.23 3.07 6.13
N LEU A 193 -9.16 2.64 5.28
CA LEU A 193 -9.62 3.37 4.11
C LEU A 193 -10.56 4.52 4.49
N GLU A 194 -11.64 4.22 5.21
CA GLU A 194 -12.74 5.17 5.40
C GLU A 194 -12.35 6.34 6.30
N ASP A 195 -11.49 6.14 7.30
CA ASP A 195 -10.97 7.25 8.12
C ASP A 195 -10.18 8.28 7.27
N LYS A 196 -9.60 7.84 6.14
CA LYS A 196 -8.83 8.71 5.24
C LYS A 196 -9.68 9.30 4.13
N PHE A 197 -10.55 8.52 3.51
CA PHE A 197 -11.17 8.89 2.24
C PHE A 197 -12.68 9.11 2.30
N ASN A 198 -13.37 8.74 3.39
CA ASN A 198 -14.83 8.67 3.40
C ASN A 198 -15.54 9.86 4.07
N ASP A 199 -14.81 10.92 4.46
CA ASP A 199 -15.43 12.16 4.95
C ASP A 199 -15.81 13.10 3.80
N LYS A 200 -14.83 13.83 3.25
CA LYS A 200 -15.06 14.77 2.13
C LYS A 200 -14.45 14.33 0.81
N GLY A 201 -13.68 13.24 0.81
CA GLY A 201 -13.02 12.68 -0.36
C GLY A 201 -11.53 12.94 -0.35
N TRP A 202 -10.98 13.24 -1.52
CA TRP A 202 -9.56 13.42 -1.70
C TRP A 202 -9.27 14.52 -2.70
N PHE A 203 -8.02 14.99 -2.69
CA PHE A 203 -7.56 15.98 -3.64
C PHE A 203 -6.12 15.71 -4.06
N THR A 204 -5.75 16.26 -5.21
CA THR A 204 -4.39 16.20 -5.73
C THR A 204 -4.05 17.49 -6.47
N CYS A 205 -2.77 17.82 -6.53
CA CYS A 205 -2.27 18.95 -7.32
C CYS A 205 -1.53 18.38 -8.54
N LYS A 206 -1.83 18.92 -9.72
CA LYS A 206 -1.21 18.48 -10.98
C LYS A 206 -0.25 19.51 -11.50
N THR A 207 0.79 19.02 -12.18
CA THR A 207 1.81 19.83 -12.82
C THR A 207 1.53 20.04 -14.30
N ASP A 208 2.11 21.10 -14.86
CA ASP A 208 2.24 21.30 -16.29
C ASP A 208 3.53 20.65 -16.85
N GLU A 209 3.79 20.82 -18.14
CA GLU A 209 4.99 20.28 -18.81
C GLU A 209 6.30 20.86 -18.25
N SER A 210 6.25 22.04 -17.63
CA SER A 210 7.40 22.64 -16.96
C SER A 210 7.68 21.96 -15.61
N GLY A 211 6.70 21.26 -15.03
CA GLY A 211 6.77 20.67 -13.70
C GLY A 211 6.28 21.61 -12.59
N GLU A 212 5.61 22.71 -12.96
CA GLU A 212 4.99 23.65 -12.03
C GLU A 212 3.54 23.25 -11.76
N TYR A 213 3.10 23.32 -10.51
CA TYR A 213 1.71 23.04 -10.18
C TYR A 213 0.78 24.09 -10.78
N ASN A 214 -0.15 23.69 -11.64
CA ASN A 214 -1.06 24.61 -12.33
C ASN A 214 -2.53 24.42 -11.96
N ARG A 215 -2.92 23.25 -11.44
CA ARG A 215 -4.30 22.94 -11.07
C ARG A 215 -4.39 22.06 -9.83
N ILE A 216 -5.51 22.20 -9.12
CA ILE A 216 -5.93 21.34 -8.02
C ILE A 216 -7.20 20.61 -8.42
N CYS A 217 -7.25 19.30 -8.14
CA CYS A 217 -8.32 18.40 -8.53
C CYS A 217 -8.90 17.74 -7.29
N PHE A 218 -10.21 17.50 -7.28
CA PHE A 218 -10.93 16.82 -6.20
C PHE A 218 -11.65 15.59 -6.74
N GLY A 219 -11.78 14.59 -5.88
CA GLY A 219 -12.63 13.42 -6.12
C GLY A 219 -13.48 13.09 -4.91
N GLU A 220 -14.53 12.32 -5.15
CA GLU A 220 -15.55 11.97 -4.16
C GLU A 220 -15.02 11.09 -3.02
N PRO A 221 -15.76 11.02 -1.89
CA PRO A 221 -15.53 10.03 -0.85
C PRO A 221 -15.44 8.59 -1.36
N VAL A 222 -14.54 7.80 -0.76
CA VAL A 222 -14.36 6.38 -1.10
C VAL A 222 -14.73 5.53 0.10
N ASN A 223 -15.76 4.69 -0.05
CA ASN A 223 -16.16 3.70 0.95
C ASN A 223 -15.50 2.33 0.70
N PHE A 224 -15.54 1.48 1.72
CA PHE A 224 -14.87 0.18 1.69
C PHE A 224 -15.44 -0.80 0.66
N ASP A 225 -16.75 -0.82 0.46
CA ASP A 225 -17.39 -1.80 -0.43
C ASP A 225 -17.05 -1.53 -1.90
N ASP A 226 -17.10 -0.26 -2.31
CA ASP A 226 -16.67 0.14 -3.65
C ASP A 226 -15.18 -0.13 -3.86
N TRP A 227 -14.35 0.19 -2.86
CA TRP A 227 -12.92 -0.11 -2.91
C TRP A 227 -12.64 -1.61 -3.02
N LEU A 228 -13.36 -2.45 -2.27
CA LEU A 228 -13.19 -3.91 -2.32
C LEU A 228 -13.62 -4.49 -3.66
N ASN A 229 -14.66 -3.94 -4.30
CA ASN A 229 -15.04 -4.31 -5.66
C ASN A 229 -13.92 -4.00 -6.66
N LEU A 230 -13.26 -2.84 -6.55
CA LEU A 230 -12.10 -2.52 -7.38
C LEU A 230 -10.92 -3.47 -7.14
N VAL A 231 -10.75 -3.98 -5.91
CA VAL A 231 -9.75 -5.03 -5.61
C VAL A 231 -10.11 -6.34 -6.31
N LYS A 232 -11.39 -6.73 -6.25
CA LYS A 232 -11.90 -7.94 -6.89
C LYS A 232 -11.71 -7.89 -8.42
N GLU A 233 -11.87 -6.71 -9.02
CA GLU A 233 -11.65 -6.48 -10.45
C GLU A 233 -10.17 -6.37 -10.84
N GLY A 234 -9.26 -6.31 -9.85
CA GLY A 234 -7.82 -6.12 -10.07
C GLY A 234 -7.43 -4.70 -10.48
N ILE A 235 -8.36 -3.73 -10.41
CA ILE A 235 -8.10 -2.30 -10.65
C ILE A 235 -7.26 -1.74 -9.50
N VAL A 236 -7.69 -2.02 -8.27
CA VAL A 236 -6.85 -1.84 -7.07
C VAL A 236 -6.10 -3.14 -6.84
N PHE A 237 -4.78 -3.06 -6.70
CA PHE A 237 -3.94 -4.23 -6.49
C PHE A 237 -3.02 -4.05 -5.29
N PHE A 238 -2.67 -5.17 -4.70
CA PHE A 238 -1.63 -5.28 -3.69
C PHE A 238 -0.25 -5.22 -4.34
N ASP A 239 0.59 -4.34 -3.83
CA ASP A 239 1.98 -4.15 -4.22
C ASP A 239 2.85 -4.22 -2.97
N SER A 240 3.53 -5.35 -2.79
CA SER A 240 4.41 -5.54 -1.65
C SER A 240 5.77 -4.93 -1.91
N GLY A 241 6.20 -4.06 -1.00
CA GLY A 241 7.55 -3.50 -0.88
C GLY A 241 8.39 -4.23 0.17
N MET A 242 8.02 -5.45 0.56
CA MET A 242 8.73 -6.22 1.59
C MET A 242 10.04 -6.77 1.02
N TYR A 243 11.16 -6.51 1.72
CA TYR A 243 12.48 -6.96 1.31
C TYR A 243 13.39 -7.24 2.51
N GLU A 244 14.47 -7.99 2.25
CA GLU A 244 15.46 -8.41 3.24
C GLU A 244 16.21 -7.21 3.87
N GLY A 245 16.34 -7.21 5.20
CA GLY A 245 16.97 -6.14 5.98
C GLY A 245 16.03 -4.97 6.26
N ASN A 246 14.77 -5.03 5.81
CA ASN A 246 13.79 -3.99 6.06
C ASN A 246 12.95 -4.26 7.32
N LYS A 247 12.80 -3.23 8.16
CA LYS A 247 11.96 -3.36 9.37
C LYS A 247 10.46 -3.27 9.10
N ARG A 248 10.04 -2.77 7.93
CA ARG A 248 8.63 -2.58 7.58
C ARG A 248 8.22 -3.53 6.44
N PRO A 249 7.04 -4.15 6.52
CA PRO A 249 6.52 -4.95 5.41
C PRO A 249 6.29 -4.17 4.11
N TYR A 250 5.87 -2.89 4.18
CA TYR A 250 5.40 -2.10 3.03
C TYR A 250 4.34 -2.84 2.20
N SER A 251 3.07 -2.69 2.57
CA SER A 251 1.95 -3.39 1.97
C SER A 251 1.04 -2.38 1.28
N GLN A 252 1.36 -2.05 0.04
CA GLN A 252 0.76 -0.91 -0.64
C GLN A 252 -0.47 -1.36 -1.42
N TRP A 253 -1.58 -0.65 -1.23
CA TRP A 253 -2.80 -0.84 -2.02
C TRP A 253 -2.91 0.29 -3.03
N ARG A 254 -2.84 -0.04 -4.31
CA ARG A 254 -2.56 0.94 -5.37
C ARG A 254 -3.47 0.75 -6.57
N ALA A 255 -3.66 1.83 -7.32
CA ALA A 255 -4.23 1.80 -8.66
C ALA A 255 -3.37 2.65 -9.61
N ASN A 256 -3.49 2.40 -10.91
CA ASN A 256 -2.80 3.18 -11.93
C ASN A 256 -3.34 4.62 -11.96
N ASN A 257 -2.50 5.59 -12.33
CA ASN A 257 -2.92 7.00 -12.34
C ASN A 257 -4.06 7.28 -13.30
N LYS A 258 -4.17 6.54 -14.41
CA LYS A 258 -5.33 6.62 -15.30
C LYS A 258 -6.65 6.38 -14.57
N PHE A 259 -6.68 5.44 -13.62
CA PHE A 259 -7.87 5.20 -12.81
C PHE A 259 -8.11 6.36 -11.83
N TRP A 260 -7.08 6.81 -11.10
CA TRP A 260 -7.21 7.96 -10.21
C TRP A 260 -7.68 9.23 -10.94
N ASP A 261 -7.20 9.48 -12.14
CA ASP A 261 -7.62 10.62 -12.96
C ASP A 261 -9.08 10.50 -13.39
N SER A 262 -9.58 9.27 -13.61
CA SER A 262 -11.00 9.04 -13.90
C SER A 262 -11.93 9.27 -12.71
N LEU A 263 -11.39 9.35 -11.48
CA LEU A 263 -12.15 9.65 -10.26
C LEU A 263 -12.23 11.16 -9.96
N ILE A 264 -11.59 12.02 -10.76
CA ILE A 264 -11.64 13.48 -10.58
C ILE A 264 -13.01 14.00 -11.02
N THR A 265 -13.71 14.67 -10.11
CA THR A 265 -15.03 15.28 -10.37
C THR A 265 -14.94 16.80 -10.55
N GLU A 266 -13.95 17.44 -9.92
CA GLU A 266 -13.79 18.91 -9.96
C GLU A 266 -12.32 19.29 -10.17
N THR A 267 -12.09 20.38 -10.90
CA THR A 267 -10.75 20.92 -11.15
C THR A 267 -10.77 22.44 -11.09
N TYR A 268 -9.76 23.02 -10.46
CA TYR A 268 -9.60 24.46 -10.29
C TYR A 268 -8.18 24.88 -10.63
N GLU A 269 -8.06 26.08 -11.18
CA GLU A 269 -6.79 26.78 -11.39
C GLU A 269 -6.55 27.83 -10.30
#